data_AF-A0A2N9GX33-F1
#
_entry.id   AF-A0A2N9GX33-F1
#
_cell.length_a   1.000
_cell.length_b   1.000
_cell.length_c   1.000
_cell.angle_alpha   90.00
_cell.angle_beta   90.00
_cell.angle_gamma   90.00
#
_symmetry.space_group_name_H-M   'P 1'
#
loop_
_entity.id
_entity.type
_entity.pdbx_description
1 polymer ?
#
loop_
_entity_poly.entity_id
_entity_poly.type
_entity_poly.pdbx_seq_one_letter_code
_entity_poly.pdbx_strand_id
1 'polypeptide(L)'
;MSREKVNVYRNLSVRVFLVVLVLTFSRPVACDSDDDDDDDDDSGSSSSSNTFNNPAAQQIFSELVFSSISNYTSIFKDDISKNFGFCITDVDADWNGAFNFSQNMDFISACARKTRGDITQRLCTAAEIKFYFNSFFTSTSSKKTNYLKPNKNCNLSSWVSGCEPGWACSAGSKKVDLKNSKDMPVRTADCATCCEGFFCPNGITCMIPCPLGAYCPLAKLNKTTGVCEPYRYQLPPGKANHTCGGADVWADILSSSEVFCSPGSYCPSTVQKTPCSKGY
;
A
#
# COMPACT_ATOMS: atom_id res chain seq x y z
N MET A 1 39.62 -5.11 -60.81
CA MET A 1 40.61 -4.15 -61.34
C MET A 1 40.81 -3.09 -60.26
N SER A 2 41.80 -3.26 -59.39
CA SER A 2 43.17 -2.68 -59.49
C SER A 2 43.14 -1.15 -59.39
N ARG A 3 43.95 -0.46 -58.57
CA ARG A 3 45.14 -0.83 -57.77
C ARG A 3 45.55 0.42 -56.96
N GLU A 4 45.92 0.27 -55.68
CA GLU A 4 47.25 0.60 -55.08
C GLU A 4 47.53 2.10 -54.77
N LYS A 5 48.26 2.54 -53.72
CA LYS A 5 49.30 1.95 -52.82
C LYS A 5 49.51 2.92 -51.60
N VAL A 6 49.62 2.45 -50.34
CA VAL A 6 50.86 2.21 -49.52
C VAL A 6 51.44 3.47 -48.84
N ASN A 7 51.70 3.54 -47.51
CA ASN A 7 52.73 2.90 -46.64
C ASN A 7 52.29 3.08 -45.16
N VAL A 8 52.33 2.16 -44.18
CA VAL A 8 53.35 1.23 -43.63
C VAL A 8 54.55 1.92 -42.97
N TYR A 9 54.65 1.82 -41.64
CA TYR A 9 55.82 1.48 -40.78
C TYR A 9 55.35 1.55 -39.31
N ARG A 10 55.69 0.72 -38.33
CA ARG A 10 56.17 -0.66 -38.19
C ARG A 10 56.19 -0.91 -36.67
N ASN A 11 55.79 -2.11 -36.25
CA ASN A 11 56.00 -2.73 -34.93
C ASN A 11 57.29 -2.33 -34.19
N LEU A 12 57.30 -2.30 -32.85
CA LEU A 12 57.83 -3.41 -32.03
C LEU A 12 57.63 -3.21 -30.51
N SER A 13 57.20 -4.31 -29.89
CA SER A 13 57.29 -4.73 -28.49
C SER A 13 58.51 -4.23 -27.70
N VAL A 14 58.37 -4.04 -26.38
CA VAL A 14 59.22 -4.65 -25.32
C VAL A 14 58.70 -4.20 -23.93
N ARG A 15 58.28 -5.19 -23.14
CA ARG A 15 58.13 -5.12 -21.67
C ARG A 15 59.52 -5.00 -21.03
N VAL A 16 59.65 -4.36 -19.85
CA VAL A 16 60.44 -4.79 -18.67
C VAL A 16 60.86 -3.60 -17.77
N PHE A 17 60.37 -3.63 -16.50
CA PHE A 17 61.01 -3.20 -15.22
C PHE A 17 61.31 -1.69 -14.99
N LEU A 18 61.20 -1.08 -13.79
CA LEU A 18 61.31 -1.45 -12.36
C LEU A 18 60.35 -0.53 -11.55
N VAL A 19 59.55 -1.00 -10.57
CA VAL A 19 59.85 -1.33 -9.15
C VAL A 19 60.15 -0.10 -8.27
N VAL A 20 59.67 -0.17 -7.00
CA VAL A 20 59.82 0.71 -5.81
C VAL A 20 58.51 1.49 -5.53
N LEU A 21 57.76 1.32 -4.43
CA LEU A 21 57.98 0.64 -3.15
C LEU A 21 56.64 0.25 -2.52
N VAL A 22 56.65 -0.93 -1.90
CA VAL A 22 55.64 -1.58 -1.06
C VAL A 22 55.59 -0.87 0.31
N LEU A 23 54.41 -0.82 0.96
CA LEU A 23 54.16 -1.36 2.32
C LEU A 23 52.90 -0.74 2.98
N THR A 24 51.92 -1.64 3.18
CA THR A 24 51.11 -1.84 4.41
C THR A 24 50.04 -0.78 4.74
N PHE A 25 48.81 -1.10 5.17
CA PHE A 25 48.34 -2.20 6.01
C PHE A 25 46.90 -2.60 5.64
N SER A 26 46.59 -3.88 5.83
CA SER A 26 45.22 -4.40 5.90
C SER A 26 44.62 -4.21 7.29
N ARG A 27 43.27 -4.12 7.31
CA ARG A 27 42.29 -4.40 8.40
C ARG A 27 41.79 -3.19 9.20
N PRO A 28 40.62 -3.27 9.87
CA PRO A 28 39.46 -4.17 9.70
C PRO A 28 38.09 -3.44 9.66
N VAL A 29 37.05 -4.22 9.36
CA VAL A 29 35.67 -3.95 9.78
C VAL A 29 35.61 -3.93 11.32
N ALA A 30 35.03 -2.89 11.90
CA ALA A 30 34.56 -2.88 13.28
C ALA A 30 33.19 -2.22 13.32
N CYS A 31 32.19 -2.94 13.85
CA CYS A 31 30.99 -2.34 14.41
C CYS A 31 31.40 -1.64 15.70
N ASP A 32 30.84 -0.47 15.96
CA ASP A 32 30.86 0.10 17.30
C ASP A 32 29.44 0.51 17.70
N SER A 33 29.08 0.10 18.89
CA SER A 33 27.93 0.55 19.67
C SER A 33 28.56 1.09 20.94
N ASP A 34 28.42 2.38 21.19
CA ASP A 34 27.74 2.91 22.36
C ASP A 34 27.92 4.42 22.42
N ASP A 35 26.95 5.03 23.09
CA ASP A 35 26.72 6.44 23.32
C ASP A 35 27.94 7.19 23.88
N ASP A 36 28.09 8.46 23.51
CA ASP A 36 28.31 9.55 24.46
C ASP A 36 28.06 10.90 23.75
N ASP A 37 27.37 11.77 24.48
CA ASP A 37 26.99 13.14 24.12
C ASP A 37 28.21 14.03 23.83
N ASP A 38 28.10 14.90 22.82
CA ASP A 38 28.62 16.27 22.86
C ASP A 38 27.97 17.09 21.72
N ASP A 39 27.37 18.21 22.12
CA ASP A 39 26.77 19.24 21.27
C ASP A 39 27.80 19.91 20.35
N ASP A 40 27.46 20.12 19.08
CA ASP A 40 27.66 21.42 18.42
C ASP A 40 27.00 21.44 17.02
N ASP A 41 26.32 22.56 16.78
CA ASP A 41 25.48 22.89 15.63
C ASP A 41 26.20 22.78 14.26
N ASP A 42 25.60 22.03 13.31
CA ASP A 42 25.61 22.46 11.91
C ASP A 42 24.32 22.04 11.17
N SER A 43 23.83 22.99 10.38
CA SER A 43 22.52 23.06 9.77
C SER A 43 22.48 22.27 8.47
N GLY A 44 21.70 21.19 8.41
CA GLY A 44 21.58 20.39 7.19
C GLY A 44 20.44 19.39 7.18
N SER A 45 19.21 19.88 6.96
CA SER A 45 18.01 19.17 6.50
C SER A 45 18.10 17.63 6.32
N SER A 46 17.78 16.89 7.37
CA SER A 46 17.35 15.49 7.29
C SER A 46 16.33 15.14 8.38
N SER A 47 15.36 16.05 8.62
CA SER A 47 14.25 15.85 9.55
C SER A 47 13.02 15.31 8.82
N SER A 48 13.03 14.04 8.45
CA SER A 48 11.80 13.33 8.05
C SER A 48 11.72 11.91 8.61
N SER A 49 12.80 11.36 9.16
CA SER A 49 12.80 10.07 9.86
C SER A 49 12.43 10.20 11.34
N ASN A 50 12.86 11.26 12.03
CA ASN A 50 12.65 11.39 13.49
C ASN A 50 11.23 11.81 13.90
N THR A 51 10.49 12.53 13.04
CA THR A 51 9.12 12.98 13.37
C THR A 51 8.13 11.81 13.45
N PHE A 52 8.32 10.76 12.63
CA PHE A 52 7.44 9.58 12.66
C PHE A 52 7.77 8.59 13.77
N ASN A 53 8.80 8.83 14.58
CA ASN A 53 9.09 8.01 15.77
C ASN A 53 8.49 8.60 17.05
N ASN A 54 7.98 9.84 17.01
CA ASN A 54 7.32 10.48 18.14
C ASN A 54 5.83 10.06 18.22
N PRO A 55 5.38 9.42 19.32
CA PRO A 55 3.99 8.98 19.48
C PRO A 55 2.94 10.10 19.33
N ALA A 56 3.22 11.32 19.80
CA ALA A 56 2.28 12.44 19.71
C ALA A 56 2.13 12.93 18.25
N ALA A 57 3.23 12.96 17.49
CA ALA A 57 3.19 13.32 16.08
C ALA A 57 2.45 12.26 15.24
N GLN A 58 2.58 10.97 15.58
CA GLN A 58 1.84 9.88 14.94
C GLN A 58 0.34 9.99 15.17
N GLN A 59 -0.09 10.33 16.40
CA GLN A 59 -1.49 10.52 16.74
C GLN A 59 -2.10 11.67 15.93
N ILE A 60 -1.47 12.85 15.93
CA ILE A 60 -1.93 14.02 15.16
C ILE A 60 -2.01 13.67 13.66
N PHE A 61 -0.98 13.00 13.13
CA PHE A 61 -0.99 12.57 11.73
C PHE A 61 -2.14 11.60 11.42
N SER A 62 -2.39 10.64 12.31
CA SER A 62 -3.47 9.67 12.15
C SER A 62 -4.84 10.33 12.22
N GLU A 63 -5.03 11.33 13.08
CA GLU A 63 -6.24 12.16 13.14
C GLU A 63 -6.47 12.92 11.84
N LEU A 64 -5.41 13.48 11.23
CA LEU A 64 -5.50 14.18 9.95
C LEU A 64 -5.88 13.23 8.80
N VAL A 65 -5.31 12.03 8.79
CA VAL A 65 -5.66 10.96 7.84
C VAL A 65 -7.12 10.56 8.04
N PHE A 66 -7.54 10.30 9.27
CA PHE A 66 -8.90 9.92 9.61
C PHE A 66 -9.91 11.01 9.23
N SER A 67 -9.65 12.28 9.56
CA SER A 67 -10.48 13.43 9.19
C SER A 67 -10.67 13.58 7.68
N SER A 68 -9.66 13.17 6.89
CA SER A 68 -9.75 13.19 5.44
C SER A 68 -10.67 12.10 4.90
N ILE A 69 -10.73 10.95 5.58
CA ILE A 69 -11.54 9.77 5.19
C ILE A 69 -12.97 9.87 5.75
N SER A 70 -13.16 10.42 6.95
CA SER A 70 -14.48 10.57 7.57
C SER A 70 -15.43 11.46 6.75
N ASN A 71 -14.88 12.34 5.91
CA ASN A 71 -15.69 13.18 5.03
C ASN A 71 -16.28 12.44 3.82
N TYR A 72 -15.98 11.15 3.63
CA TYR A 72 -16.55 10.35 2.54
C TYR A 72 -18.05 10.12 2.68
N THR A 73 -18.60 10.08 3.90
CA THR A 73 -20.06 9.97 4.10
C THR A 73 -20.80 11.04 3.33
N SER A 74 -20.36 12.30 3.43
CA SER A 74 -21.01 13.42 2.76
C SER A 74 -20.94 13.32 1.23
N ILE A 75 -19.88 12.69 0.71
CA ILE A 75 -19.65 12.50 -0.72
C ILE A 75 -20.49 11.34 -1.28
N PHE A 76 -20.66 10.27 -0.52
CA PHE A 76 -21.34 9.05 -0.97
C PHE A 76 -22.79 8.92 -0.50
N LYS A 77 -23.29 9.84 0.33
CA LYS A 77 -24.62 9.76 0.95
C LYS A 77 -25.74 9.49 -0.05
N ASP A 78 -25.76 10.23 -1.15
CA ASP A 78 -26.80 10.10 -2.17
C ASP A 78 -26.68 8.77 -2.93
N ASP A 79 -25.45 8.37 -3.27
CA ASP A 79 -25.19 7.11 -3.97
C ASP A 79 -25.53 5.90 -3.08
N ILE A 80 -25.21 5.96 -1.78
CA ILE A 80 -25.56 4.93 -0.80
C ILE A 80 -27.08 4.87 -0.61
N SER A 81 -27.73 6.00 -0.33
CA SER A 81 -29.19 6.04 -0.15
C SER A 81 -29.94 5.50 -1.37
N LYS A 82 -29.46 5.84 -2.57
CA LYS A 82 -30.08 5.41 -3.83
C LYS A 82 -29.92 3.90 -4.08
N ASN A 83 -28.75 3.33 -3.82
CA ASN A 83 -28.46 1.93 -4.18
C ASN A 83 -28.65 0.95 -3.02
N PHE A 84 -28.56 1.40 -1.76
CA PHE A 84 -28.63 0.59 -0.54
C PHE A 84 -29.72 1.04 0.44
N GLY A 85 -30.61 1.97 0.06
CA GLY A 85 -31.71 2.44 0.92
C GLY A 85 -32.70 1.34 1.35
N PHE A 86 -32.59 0.12 0.81
CA PHE A 86 -33.34 -1.05 1.25
C PHE A 86 -32.78 -1.71 2.52
N CYS A 87 -31.49 -1.48 2.86
CA CYS A 87 -30.83 -2.05 4.04
C CYS A 87 -30.13 -1.00 4.92
N ILE A 88 -29.86 0.19 4.39
CA ILE A 88 -29.25 1.32 5.11
C ILE A 88 -30.33 2.39 5.28
N THR A 89 -30.83 2.55 6.51
CA THR A 89 -31.88 3.54 6.83
C THR A 89 -31.30 4.87 7.30
N ASP A 90 -30.11 4.84 7.91
CA ASP A 90 -29.38 6.03 8.36
C ASP A 90 -27.94 5.93 7.89
N VAL A 91 -27.64 6.57 6.75
CA VAL A 91 -26.32 6.53 6.13
C VAL A 91 -25.24 7.11 7.04
N ASP A 92 -25.56 8.13 7.83
CA ASP A 92 -24.58 8.77 8.70
C ASP A 92 -24.26 7.85 9.88
N ALA A 93 -25.27 7.21 10.48
CA ALA A 93 -25.07 6.24 11.55
C ALA A 93 -24.32 5.00 11.07
N ASP A 94 -24.72 4.40 9.94
CA ASP A 94 -24.10 3.19 9.40
C ASP A 94 -22.65 3.46 8.96
N TRP A 95 -22.39 4.60 8.31
CA TRP A 95 -21.04 4.99 7.95
C TRP A 95 -20.17 5.23 9.18
N ASN A 96 -20.67 5.96 10.18
CA ASN A 96 -19.91 6.22 11.41
C ASN A 96 -19.65 4.92 12.18
N GLY A 97 -20.62 4.01 12.24
CA GLY A 97 -20.43 2.68 12.82
C GLY A 97 -19.33 1.88 12.12
N ALA A 98 -19.20 2.01 10.80
CA ALA A 98 -18.21 1.29 10.02
C ALA A 98 -16.84 1.99 9.95
N PHE A 99 -16.76 3.31 9.97
CA PHE A 99 -15.51 4.01 9.64
C PHE A 99 -15.05 5.02 10.69
N ASN A 100 -15.68 5.11 11.87
CA ASN A 100 -15.22 6.00 12.93
C ASN A 100 -14.07 5.38 13.76
N PHE A 101 -12.83 5.60 13.35
CA PHE A 101 -11.65 5.06 14.02
C PHE A 101 -11.15 5.89 15.22
N SER A 102 -11.89 6.90 15.68
CA SER A 102 -11.45 7.80 16.75
C SER A 102 -11.04 7.10 18.05
N GLN A 103 -11.57 5.90 18.32
CA GLN A 103 -11.22 5.12 19.50
C GLN A 103 -9.88 4.37 19.38
N ASN A 104 -9.47 3.99 18.16
CA ASN A 104 -8.20 3.31 17.91
C ASN A 104 -7.70 3.60 16.48
N MET A 105 -6.61 4.36 16.39
CA MET A 105 -5.94 4.70 15.12
C MET A 105 -4.57 4.02 14.99
N ASP A 106 -4.28 3.00 15.80
CA ASP A 106 -2.96 2.36 15.86
C ASP A 106 -2.57 1.76 14.51
N PHE A 107 -3.54 1.22 13.76
CA PHE A 107 -3.30 0.67 12.43
C PHE A 107 -2.87 1.74 11.41
N ILE A 108 -3.40 2.97 11.53
CA ILE A 108 -3.00 4.11 10.71
C ILE A 108 -1.57 4.53 11.05
N SER A 109 -1.26 4.65 12.35
CA SER A 109 0.09 5.00 12.83
C SER A 109 1.12 3.93 12.43
N ALA A 110 0.78 2.65 12.57
CA ALA A 110 1.63 1.54 12.16
C ALA A 110 1.89 1.54 10.64
N CYS A 111 0.84 1.81 9.85
CA CYS A 111 0.97 1.93 8.41
C CYS A 111 1.83 3.14 8.02
N ALA A 112 1.62 4.31 8.63
CA ALA A 112 2.42 5.51 8.38
C ALA A 112 3.91 5.25 8.63
N ARG A 113 4.26 4.51 9.70
CA ARG A 113 5.64 4.08 9.97
C ARG A 113 6.15 3.12 8.89
N LYS A 114 5.36 2.11 8.52
CA LYS A 114 5.73 1.13 7.49
C LYS A 114 6.01 1.80 6.15
N THR A 115 5.29 2.86 5.83
CA THR A 115 5.43 3.58 4.56
C THR A 115 6.23 4.89 4.67
N ARG A 116 6.94 5.10 5.80
CA ARG A 116 7.84 6.26 6.02
C ARG A 116 7.14 7.61 5.79
N GLY A 117 5.86 7.70 6.19
CA GLY A 117 5.06 8.92 6.12
C GLY A 117 4.31 9.16 4.82
N ASP A 118 4.45 8.30 3.80
CA ASP A 118 3.81 8.51 2.49
C ASP A 118 2.37 7.94 2.40
N ILE A 119 1.78 7.48 3.50
CA ILE A 119 0.47 6.79 3.52
C ILE A 119 -0.62 7.61 2.84
N THR A 120 -0.64 8.94 2.98
CA THR A 120 -1.60 9.82 2.28
C THR A 120 -1.45 9.77 0.75
N GLN A 121 -0.25 9.47 0.26
CA GLN A 121 0.04 9.23 -1.16
C GLN A 121 -0.32 7.83 -1.62
N ARG A 122 -0.87 6.99 -0.74
CA ARG A 122 -1.32 5.63 -1.04
C ARG A 122 -2.81 5.43 -0.77
N LEU A 123 -3.42 6.22 0.11
CA LEU A 123 -4.85 6.16 0.39
C LEU A 123 -5.68 6.57 -0.82
N CYS A 124 -6.77 5.86 -1.07
CA CYS A 124 -7.69 6.17 -2.15
C CYS A 124 -8.33 7.56 -1.94
N THR A 125 -8.53 8.30 -3.02
CA THR A 125 -9.37 9.50 -3.02
C THR A 125 -10.85 9.12 -3.12
N ALA A 126 -11.74 10.08 -2.88
CA ALA A 126 -13.18 9.88 -3.10
C ALA A 126 -13.49 9.44 -4.55
N ALA A 127 -12.75 9.91 -5.56
CA ALA A 127 -12.92 9.47 -6.94
C ALA A 127 -12.57 7.99 -7.13
N GLU A 128 -11.47 7.53 -6.54
CA GLU A 128 -11.03 6.13 -6.59
C GLU A 128 -12.02 5.21 -5.85
N ILE A 129 -12.53 5.65 -4.70
CA ILE A 129 -13.54 4.92 -3.92
C ILE A 129 -14.87 4.85 -4.67
N LYS A 130 -15.32 5.97 -5.26
CA LYS A 130 -16.51 6.00 -6.11
C LYS A 130 -16.39 5.01 -7.27
N PHE A 131 -15.22 5.02 -7.92
CA PHE A 131 -14.93 4.13 -9.04
C PHE A 131 -15.00 2.66 -8.64
N TYR A 132 -14.41 2.31 -7.50
CA TYR A 132 -14.48 0.97 -6.93
C TYR A 132 -15.92 0.56 -6.60
N PHE A 133 -16.70 1.40 -5.89
CA PHE A 133 -18.06 1.04 -5.51
C PHE A 133 -19.05 0.94 -6.66
N ASN A 134 -18.88 1.80 -7.66
CA ASN A 134 -19.69 1.74 -8.87
C ASN A 134 -19.55 0.41 -9.64
N SER A 135 -18.45 -0.32 -9.44
CA SER A 135 -18.31 -1.66 -10.02
C SER A 135 -19.33 -2.66 -9.47
N PHE A 136 -19.69 -2.56 -8.18
CA PHE A 136 -20.71 -3.43 -7.56
C PHE A 136 -22.14 -3.06 -8.00
N PHE A 137 -22.41 -1.78 -8.25
CA PHE A 137 -23.75 -1.32 -8.66
C PHE A 137 -24.06 -1.64 -10.12
N THR A 138 -23.05 -1.57 -10.98
CA THR A 138 -23.23 -1.74 -12.43
C THR A 138 -23.18 -3.19 -12.89
N SER A 139 -22.85 -4.13 -11.99
CA SER A 139 -22.90 -5.58 -12.26
C SER A 139 -24.31 -6.15 -12.10
N THR A 140 -25.25 -5.65 -12.90
CA THR A 140 -26.61 -6.23 -13.08
C THR A 140 -26.65 -7.39 -14.08
N SER A 141 -25.50 -7.80 -14.62
CA SER A 141 -25.36 -8.92 -15.55
C SER A 141 -24.72 -10.12 -14.85
N SER A 142 -25.24 -11.30 -15.13
CA SER A 142 -25.00 -12.63 -14.51
C SER A 142 -23.56 -13.18 -14.54
N LYS A 143 -22.54 -12.33 -14.67
CA LYS A 143 -21.12 -12.65 -14.58
C LYS A 143 -20.45 -11.62 -13.67
N LYS A 144 -20.50 -11.87 -12.36
CA LYS A 144 -19.69 -11.17 -11.34
C LYS A 144 -18.21 -11.48 -11.64
N THR A 145 -17.58 -10.67 -12.48
CA THR A 145 -16.13 -10.70 -12.59
C THR A 145 -15.57 -9.70 -11.59
N ASN A 146 -14.64 -10.10 -10.72
CA ASN A 146 -13.95 -9.23 -9.75
C ASN A 146 -13.03 -8.18 -10.41
N TYR A 147 -13.22 -7.91 -11.71
CA TYR A 147 -12.37 -7.03 -12.50
C TYR A 147 -13.00 -5.66 -12.62
N LEU A 148 -12.29 -4.65 -12.13
CA LEU A 148 -12.64 -3.26 -12.35
C LEU A 148 -12.46 -2.90 -13.82
N LYS A 149 -13.23 -1.91 -14.29
CA LYS A 149 -13.01 -1.34 -15.62
C LYS A 149 -11.59 -0.77 -15.72
N PRO A 150 -10.97 -0.75 -16.91
CA PRO A 150 -9.69 -0.07 -17.08
C PRO A 150 -9.77 1.39 -16.64
N ASN A 151 -8.70 1.88 -16.02
CA ASN A 151 -8.56 3.26 -15.56
C ASN A 151 -7.16 3.81 -15.90
N LYS A 152 -6.87 5.04 -15.47
CA LYS A 152 -5.60 5.71 -15.80
C LYS A 152 -4.37 4.97 -15.26
N ASN A 153 -4.48 4.28 -14.12
CA ASN A 153 -3.37 3.56 -13.50
C ASN A 153 -3.27 2.10 -13.95
N CYS A 154 -4.43 1.45 -14.13
CA CYS A 154 -4.56 0.03 -14.47
C CYS A 154 -5.33 -0.12 -15.79
N ASN A 155 -4.60 -0.34 -16.88
CA ASN A 155 -5.15 -0.56 -18.22
C ASN A 155 -4.21 -1.45 -19.05
N LEU A 156 -4.55 -1.68 -20.32
CA LEU A 156 -3.78 -2.55 -21.22
C LEU A 156 -2.34 -2.05 -21.48
N SER A 157 -2.09 -0.75 -21.35
CA SER A 157 -0.78 -0.13 -21.60
C SER A 157 0.01 0.18 -20.32
N SER A 158 -0.64 0.15 -19.16
CA SER A 158 -0.06 0.46 -17.85
C SER A 158 -0.62 -0.49 -16.81
N TRP A 159 0.21 -1.45 -16.38
CA TRP A 159 -0.12 -2.40 -15.33
C TRP A 159 1.03 -2.51 -14.32
N VAL A 160 0.98 -1.66 -13.30
CA VAL A 160 1.98 -1.62 -12.22
C VAL A 160 1.66 -2.64 -11.12
N SER A 161 2.59 -2.92 -10.21
CA SER A 161 2.37 -3.88 -9.12
C SER A 161 1.18 -3.52 -8.22
N GLY A 162 0.83 -2.24 -8.07
CA GLY A 162 -0.36 -1.84 -7.32
C GLY A 162 -1.68 -2.16 -8.01
N CYS A 163 -1.69 -2.59 -9.27
CA CYS A 163 -2.91 -3.11 -9.91
C CYS A 163 -3.23 -4.54 -9.48
N GLU A 164 -2.26 -5.23 -8.88
CA GLU A 164 -2.40 -6.59 -8.37
C GLU A 164 -3.10 -6.60 -7.00
N PRO A 165 -3.83 -7.67 -6.66
CA PRO A 165 -4.53 -7.77 -5.38
C PRO A 165 -3.60 -7.59 -4.17
N GLY A 166 -4.03 -6.78 -3.20
CA GLY A 166 -3.30 -6.58 -1.94
C GLY A 166 -2.12 -5.61 -2.01
N TRP A 167 -1.94 -4.89 -3.13
CA TRP A 167 -0.85 -3.93 -3.35
C TRP A 167 -1.36 -2.53 -3.68
N ALA A 168 -0.59 -1.51 -3.31
CA ALA A 168 -0.85 -0.11 -3.65
C ALA A 168 0.44 0.61 -4.04
N CYS A 169 0.31 1.70 -4.77
CA CYS A 169 1.42 2.55 -5.20
C CYS A 169 1.31 3.96 -4.61
N SER A 170 2.45 4.61 -4.49
CA SER A 170 2.52 6.02 -4.12
C SER A 170 2.25 6.92 -5.33
N ALA A 171 1.65 8.08 -5.08
CA ALA A 171 1.55 9.18 -6.04
C ALA A 171 2.89 9.94 -6.20
N GLY A 172 3.94 9.54 -5.46
CA GLY A 172 5.25 10.18 -5.47
C GLY A 172 5.21 11.56 -4.82
N SER A 173 5.81 12.55 -5.48
CA SER A 173 5.88 13.94 -4.97
C SER A 173 4.61 14.76 -5.22
N LYS A 174 3.60 14.20 -5.90
CA LYS A 174 2.36 14.92 -6.19
C LYS A 174 1.46 14.95 -4.97
N LYS A 175 1.01 16.14 -4.55
CA LYS A 175 0.02 16.26 -3.48
C LYS A 175 -1.31 15.65 -3.92
N VAL A 176 -1.77 14.64 -3.19
CA VAL A 176 -3.08 14.01 -3.38
C VAL A 176 -4.12 14.68 -2.49
N ASP A 177 -5.22 15.14 -3.08
CA ASP A 177 -6.41 15.54 -2.34
C ASP A 177 -7.34 14.33 -2.18
N LEU A 178 -7.38 13.76 -0.97
CA LEU A 178 -8.21 12.61 -0.65
C LEU A 178 -9.71 12.89 -0.83
N LYS A 179 -10.14 14.15 -0.79
CA LYS A 179 -11.55 14.56 -0.94
C LYS A 179 -11.97 14.73 -2.41
N ASN A 180 -11.03 14.70 -3.35
CA ASN A 180 -11.35 14.85 -4.76
C ASN A 180 -12.23 13.67 -5.24
N SER A 181 -13.46 13.98 -5.66
CA SER A 181 -14.47 13.03 -6.13
C SER A 181 -14.59 12.96 -7.66
N LYS A 182 -13.79 13.75 -8.40
CA LYS A 182 -13.86 13.89 -9.86
C LYS A 182 -12.75 13.13 -10.57
N ASP A 183 -11.52 13.24 -10.09
CA ASP A 183 -10.33 12.75 -10.80
C ASP A 183 -9.48 11.81 -9.94
N MET A 184 -9.08 10.68 -10.52
CA MET A 184 -8.13 9.75 -9.90
C MET A 184 -6.69 10.22 -10.12
N PRO A 185 -5.85 10.28 -9.07
CA PRO A 185 -4.44 10.60 -9.21
C PRO A 185 -3.67 9.47 -9.91
N VAL A 186 -2.52 9.81 -10.50
CA VAL A 186 -1.62 8.79 -11.06
C VAL A 186 -0.77 8.21 -9.93
N ARG A 187 -0.77 6.89 -9.77
CA ARG A 187 0.05 6.17 -8.77
C ARG A 187 0.78 5.01 -9.42
N THR A 188 2.05 5.24 -9.76
CA THR A 188 2.88 4.26 -10.47
C THR A 188 4.25 4.07 -9.82
N ALA A 189 4.50 4.76 -8.70
CA ALA A 189 5.79 4.74 -8.01
C ALA A 189 5.71 3.97 -6.70
N ASP A 190 6.86 3.42 -6.29
CA ASP A 190 7.08 2.81 -4.97
C ASP A 190 5.96 1.86 -4.52
N CYS A 191 5.56 0.94 -5.40
CA CYS A 191 4.47 0.03 -5.11
C CYS A 191 4.87 -0.99 -4.05
N ALA A 192 3.99 -1.21 -3.08
CA ALA A 192 4.21 -2.12 -1.96
C ALA A 192 2.92 -2.84 -1.57
N THR A 193 3.04 -3.93 -0.83
CA THR A 193 1.91 -4.58 -0.15
C THR A 193 1.21 -3.59 0.76
N CYS A 194 -0.11 -3.64 0.81
CA CYS A 194 -0.88 -2.78 1.69
C CYS A 194 -0.69 -3.11 3.16
N CYS A 195 -1.00 -2.15 4.01
CA CYS A 195 -0.88 -2.31 5.46
C CYS A 195 -1.99 -3.20 6.01
N GLU A 196 -1.78 -3.83 7.17
CA GLU A 196 -2.88 -4.39 7.94
C GLU A 196 -3.95 -3.32 8.20
N GLY A 197 -5.22 -3.71 8.16
CA GLY A 197 -6.34 -2.80 8.35
C GLY A 197 -6.76 -2.02 7.10
N PHE A 198 -6.22 -2.36 5.92
CA PHE A 198 -6.58 -1.76 4.64
C PHE A 198 -6.85 -2.80 3.55
N PHE A 199 -7.75 -2.46 2.63
CA PHE A 199 -7.96 -3.12 1.34
C PHE A 199 -7.13 -2.48 0.24
N CYS A 200 -6.71 -3.30 -0.71
CA CYS A 200 -6.11 -2.92 -1.97
C CYS A 200 -6.69 -3.74 -3.11
N PRO A 201 -7.80 -3.26 -3.66
CA PRO A 201 -8.52 -4.02 -4.66
C PRO A 201 -7.78 -4.20 -5.97
N ASN A 202 -7.98 -5.35 -6.59
CA ASN A 202 -7.46 -5.61 -7.93
C ASN A 202 -7.97 -4.55 -8.92
N GLY A 203 -7.05 -3.92 -9.65
CA GLY A 203 -7.37 -2.90 -10.66
C GLY A 203 -7.43 -1.46 -10.15
N ILE A 204 -7.14 -1.18 -8.87
CA ILE A 204 -6.84 0.18 -8.38
C ILE A 204 -5.58 0.18 -7.53
N THR A 205 -4.85 1.28 -7.54
CA THR A 205 -3.49 1.39 -7.00
C THR A 205 -3.44 2.01 -5.61
N CYS A 206 -4.52 1.98 -4.83
CA CYS A 206 -4.66 2.74 -3.59
C CYS A 206 -5.26 1.90 -2.45
N MET A 207 -5.08 2.37 -1.22
CA MET A 207 -5.53 1.72 0.01
C MET A 207 -6.87 2.29 0.48
N ILE A 208 -7.80 1.43 0.85
CA ILE A 208 -9.09 1.77 1.48
C ILE A 208 -9.07 1.20 2.91
N PRO A 209 -9.36 1.97 3.97
CA PRO A 209 -9.43 1.40 5.32
C PRO A 209 -10.49 0.30 5.42
N CYS A 210 -10.21 -0.73 6.21
CA CYS A 210 -11.20 -1.73 6.56
C CYS A 210 -12.25 -1.15 7.52
N PRO A 211 -13.54 -1.50 7.38
CA PRO A 211 -14.54 -1.05 8.32
C PRO A 211 -14.34 -1.70 9.70
N LEU A 212 -14.82 -1.07 10.75
CA LEU A 212 -14.94 -1.64 12.08
C LEU A 212 -15.79 -2.92 12.03
N GLY A 213 -15.40 -3.90 12.83
CA GLY A 213 -15.96 -5.26 12.77
C GLY A 213 -15.34 -6.15 11.69
N ALA A 214 -14.47 -5.61 10.82
CA ALA A 214 -13.61 -6.41 9.95
C ALA A 214 -12.28 -6.77 10.63
N TYR A 215 -11.62 -7.81 10.12
CA TYR A 215 -10.24 -8.18 10.44
C TYR A 215 -9.43 -8.36 9.16
N CYS A 216 -8.50 -7.45 8.92
CA CYS A 216 -7.72 -7.37 7.69
C CYS A 216 -6.21 -7.55 7.96
N PRO A 217 -5.74 -8.78 8.24
CA PRO A 217 -4.31 -9.05 8.39
C PRO A 217 -3.57 -9.04 7.04
N LEU A 218 -2.23 -9.10 7.07
CA LEU A 218 -1.47 -9.45 5.87
C LEU A 218 -1.70 -10.91 5.48
N ALA A 219 -1.88 -11.16 4.18
CA ALA A 219 -2.00 -12.51 3.68
C ALA A 219 -0.65 -13.24 3.66
N LYS A 220 -0.73 -14.56 3.79
CA LYS A 220 0.42 -15.47 3.73
C LYS A 220 0.25 -16.41 2.56
N LEU A 221 1.35 -16.65 1.84
CA LEU A 221 1.35 -17.60 0.72
C LEU A 221 1.29 -19.02 1.26
N ASN A 222 0.20 -19.72 0.95
CA ASN A 222 0.14 -21.17 1.07
C ASN A 222 0.98 -21.77 -0.06
N LYS A 223 2.19 -22.25 0.27
CA LYS A 223 3.15 -22.78 -0.70
C LYS A 223 2.67 -24.06 -1.40
N THR A 224 1.70 -24.75 -0.82
CA THR A 224 1.14 -25.98 -1.38
C THR A 224 0.10 -25.67 -2.46
N THR A 225 -0.77 -24.69 -2.22
CA THR A 225 -1.87 -24.34 -3.14
C THR A 225 -1.53 -23.17 -4.06
N GLY A 226 -0.49 -22.39 -3.74
CA GLY A 226 -0.12 -21.17 -4.45
C GLY A 226 -1.05 -19.98 -4.16
N VAL A 227 -1.84 -20.04 -3.08
CA VAL A 227 -2.90 -19.07 -2.76
C VAL A 227 -2.52 -18.21 -1.55
N CYS A 228 -2.89 -16.93 -1.57
CA CYS A 228 -2.71 -15.99 -0.48
C CYS A 228 -3.86 -16.08 0.52
N GLU A 229 -3.63 -16.64 1.71
CA GLU A 229 -4.65 -16.78 2.75
C GLU A 229 -4.63 -15.57 3.70
N PRO A 230 -5.80 -15.03 4.12
CA PRO A 230 -7.13 -15.61 3.97
C PRO A 230 -7.91 -15.20 2.70
N TYR A 231 -7.36 -14.30 1.87
CA TYR A 231 -8.11 -13.62 0.78
C TYR A 231 -8.23 -14.39 -0.54
N ARG A 232 -7.61 -15.56 -0.61
CA ARG A 232 -7.75 -16.55 -1.68
C ARG A 232 -7.36 -16.11 -3.10
N TYR A 233 -6.69 -14.97 -3.28
CA TYR A 233 -6.07 -14.61 -4.55
C TYR A 233 -4.73 -15.32 -4.78
N GLN A 234 -4.30 -15.39 -6.05
CA GLN A 234 -3.03 -15.96 -6.46
C GLN A 234 -2.03 -14.86 -6.81
N LEU A 235 -0.73 -15.18 -6.69
CA LEU A 235 0.32 -14.27 -7.13
C LEU A 235 0.36 -14.18 -8.66
N PRO A 236 0.65 -12.99 -9.22
CA PRO A 236 0.81 -12.83 -10.66
C PRO A 236 1.97 -13.71 -11.16
N PRO A 237 1.78 -14.46 -12.26
CA PRO A 237 2.79 -15.37 -12.76
C PRO A 237 4.05 -14.61 -13.20
N GLY A 238 5.23 -15.17 -12.90
CA GLY A 238 6.51 -14.64 -13.38
C GLY A 238 7.04 -13.40 -12.65
N LYS A 239 6.37 -12.91 -11.59
CA LYS A 239 6.84 -11.77 -10.78
C LYS A 239 7.48 -12.22 -9.47
N ALA A 240 8.79 -12.48 -9.48
CA ALA A 240 9.53 -12.94 -8.29
C ALA A 240 9.51 -11.96 -7.11
N ASN A 241 9.41 -10.66 -7.36
CA ASN A 241 9.35 -9.62 -6.32
C ASN A 241 7.93 -9.37 -5.79
N HIS A 242 6.94 -10.13 -6.23
CA HIS A 242 5.55 -9.97 -5.81
C HIS A 242 5.20 -11.02 -4.74
N THR A 243 4.63 -10.56 -3.64
CA THR A 243 4.27 -11.37 -2.47
C THR A 243 2.80 -11.20 -2.16
N CYS A 244 2.26 -12.07 -1.31
CA CYS A 244 0.94 -11.84 -0.74
C CYS A 244 0.95 -10.50 0.02
N GLY A 245 -0.10 -9.71 -0.17
CA GLY A 245 -0.27 -8.39 0.41
C GLY A 245 -1.48 -8.32 1.34
N GLY A 246 -2.16 -7.19 1.34
CA GLY A 246 -3.38 -6.97 2.14
C GLY A 246 -4.62 -7.65 1.54
N ALA A 247 -5.78 -7.29 2.11
CA ALA A 247 -7.08 -7.68 1.59
C ALA A 247 -7.31 -7.10 0.19
N ASP A 248 -7.86 -7.87 -0.74
CA ASP A 248 -8.05 -7.45 -2.14
C ASP A 248 -9.51 -7.21 -2.53
N VAL A 249 -10.45 -7.52 -1.65
CA VAL A 249 -11.87 -7.27 -1.90
C VAL A 249 -12.51 -6.74 -0.63
N TRP A 250 -13.23 -5.64 -0.76
CA TRP A 250 -14.34 -5.35 0.15
C TRP A 250 -15.58 -6.06 -0.39
N ALA A 251 -16.09 -7.04 0.35
CA ALA A 251 -17.18 -7.90 -0.07
C ALA A 251 -18.27 -7.97 1.00
N ASP A 252 -19.49 -8.25 0.55
CA ASP A 252 -20.58 -8.64 1.44
C ASP A 252 -20.34 -10.06 1.97
N ILE A 253 -21.00 -10.43 3.08
CA ILE A 253 -20.82 -11.74 3.74
C ILE A 253 -21.14 -12.95 2.83
N LEU A 254 -21.92 -12.72 1.77
CA LEU A 254 -22.34 -13.76 0.81
C LEU A 254 -21.29 -13.97 -0.30
N SER A 255 -20.48 -12.94 -0.59
CA SER A 255 -19.45 -12.94 -1.62
C SER A 255 -18.06 -13.19 -1.06
N SER A 256 -17.80 -12.82 0.20
CA SER A 256 -16.60 -13.23 0.94
C SER A 256 -16.84 -13.17 2.45
N SER A 257 -16.45 -14.24 3.14
CA SER A 257 -16.36 -14.28 4.61
C SER A 257 -14.96 -13.91 5.12
N GLU A 258 -14.05 -13.50 4.24
CA GLU A 258 -12.61 -13.41 4.51
C GLU A 258 -12.21 -12.13 5.27
N VAL A 259 -13.13 -11.15 5.31
CA VAL A 259 -12.92 -9.83 5.89
C VAL A 259 -13.64 -9.68 7.23
N PHE A 260 -14.66 -10.50 7.50
CA PHE A 260 -15.42 -10.46 8.75
C PHE A 260 -14.73 -11.28 9.85
N CYS A 261 -14.94 -10.90 11.11
CA CYS A 261 -14.49 -11.72 12.23
C CYS A 261 -15.04 -13.14 12.10
N SER A 262 -14.17 -14.13 12.31
CA SER A 262 -14.59 -15.53 12.34
C SER A 262 -15.65 -15.75 13.43
N PRO A 263 -16.62 -16.68 13.22
CA PRO A 263 -17.57 -17.05 14.27
C PRO A 263 -16.86 -17.42 15.59
N GLY A 264 -17.42 -16.96 16.71
CA GLY A 264 -16.81 -17.12 18.03
C GLY A 264 -15.66 -16.14 18.32
N SER A 265 -15.54 -15.05 17.55
CA SER A 265 -14.62 -13.94 17.82
C SER A 265 -15.25 -12.59 17.49
N TYR A 266 -14.75 -11.53 18.12
CA TYR A 266 -15.04 -10.14 17.79
C TYR A 266 -13.74 -9.39 17.45
N CYS A 267 -13.85 -8.31 16.67
CA CYS A 267 -12.68 -7.54 16.23
C CYS A 267 -12.81 -6.11 16.75
N PRO A 268 -12.13 -5.77 17.87
CA PRO A 268 -12.18 -4.42 18.43
C PRO A 268 -11.48 -3.39 17.54
N SER A 269 -10.62 -3.84 16.63
CA SER A 269 -10.04 -3.03 15.56
C SER A 269 -9.87 -3.87 14.29
N THR A 270 -9.54 -3.20 13.19
CA THR A 270 -9.31 -3.83 11.88
C THR A 270 -8.10 -4.76 11.84
N VAL A 271 -7.29 -4.78 12.89
CA VAL A 271 -6.04 -5.55 13.01
C VAL A 271 -5.99 -6.44 14.24
N GLN A 272 -7.09 -6.52 15.02
CA GLN A 272 -7.17 -7.37 16.22
C GLN A 272 -8.39 -8.29 16.14
N LYS A 273 -8.20 -9.54 16.53
CA LYS A 273 -9.27 -10.54 16.63
C LYS A 273 -9.19 -11.22 17.99
N THR A 274 -10.28 -11.14 18.75
CA THR A 274 -10.37 -11.68 20.11
C THR A 274 -11.46 -12.74 20.19
N PRO A 275 -11.19 -13.94 20.73
CA PRO A 275 -12.22 -14.95 20.95
C PRO A 275 -13.33 -14.45 21.88
N CYS A 276 -14.57 -14.81 21.60
CA CYS A 276 -15.69 -14.56 22.50
C CYS A 276 -15.49 -15.35 23.81
N SER A 277 -15.95 -14.78 24.92
CA SER A 277 -16.02 -15.51 26.19
C SER A 277 -17.05 -16.64 26.11
N LYS A 278 -16.85 -17.67 26.94
CA LYS A 278 -17.72 -18.84 26.96
C LYS A 278 -19.17 -18.43 27.23
N GLY A 279 -20.10 -18.75 26.31
CA GLY A 279 -21.53 -18.45 26.42
C GLY A 279 -22.10 -17.49 25.37
N TYR A 280 -21.25 -16.99 24.46
CA TYR A 280 -21.62 -16.17 23.29
C TYR A 280 -21.34 -16.91 21.98
#